data_AF-A0A163AKB0-F1
#
_entry.id   AF-A0A163AKB0-F1
#
_cell.length_a   1.000
_cell.length_b   1.000
_cell.length_c   1.000
_cell.angle_alpha   90.00
_cell.angle_beta   90.00
_cell.angle_gamma   90.00
#
_symmetry.space_group_name_H-M   'P 1'
#
loop_
_entity.id
_entity.type
_entity.pdbx_description
1 polymer ?
#
loop_
_entity_poly.entity_id
_entity_poly.type
_entity_poly.pdbx_seq_one_letter_code
_entity_poly.pdbx_strand_id
1 'polypeptide(L)'
;NLPRSDQFKAKNVILVGLMPGPKEPKTDEINNYLEPMVDELIQLYCGVRIPTFESPAGEVICAALMMVACNIPAARKTSGFTAHNNTCACFKCNRHFTCLDSTNKVDFRGFKESEWCRHNCEENRLHAEEWKNTVTISERQHLKIDNGVQWSQLHHLGYFDLVRGTIIDPMHNLFLGTAKRMMDQ
;
A
#
# COMPACT_ATOMS: atom_id res chain seq x y z
N ASN A 1 -9.18 4.68 20.05
CA ASN A 1 -8.10 3.66 19.95
C ASN A 1 -8.11 2.77 21.18
N LEU A 2 -8.07 1.45 20.98
CA LEU A 2 -8.03 0.45 22.06
C LEU A 2 -6.65 0.38 22.73
N PRO A 3 -6.56 -0.02 24.01
CA PRO A 3 -5.28 -0.33 24.66
C PRO A 3 -4.49 -1.40 23.90
N ARG A 4 -3.15 -1.35 23.97
CA ARG A 4 -2.27 -2.27 23.24
C ARG A 4 -2.56 -3.74 23.52
N SER A 5 -2.92 -4.07 24.75
CA SER A 5 -3.31 -5.41 25.19
C SER A 5 -4.57 -5.96 24.49
N ASP A 6 -5.37 -5.09 23.90
CA ASP A 6 -6.68 -5.43 23.33
C ASP A 6 -6.73 -5.34 21.81
N GLN A 7 -5.86 -4.55 21.17
CA GLN A 7 -5.92 -4.27 19.73
C GLN A 7 -6.00 -5.51 18.84
N PHE A 8 -5.24 -6.57 19.17
CA PHE A 8 -5.17 -7.80 18.37
C PHE A 8 -6.00 -8.96 18.92
N LYS A 9 -6.89 -8.71 19.89
CA LYS A 9 -7.84 -9.75 20.35
C LYS A 9 -8.86 -10.01 19.25
N ALA A 10 -9.23 -11.28 19.05
CA ALA A 10 -10.16 -11.69 18.01
C ALA A 10 -11.48 -10.87 18.01
N LYS A 11 -12.01 -10.52 19.19
CA LYS A 11 -13.21 -9.69 19.33
C LYS A 11 -13.10 -8.26 18.77
N ASN A 12 -11.88 -7.78 18.53
CA ASN A 12 -11.57 -6.44 18.04
C ASN A 12 -11.02 -6.45 16.61
N VAL A 13 -10.99 -7.62 15.97
CA VAL A 13 -10.51 -7.80 14.59
C VAL A 13 -11.68 -8.26 13.74
N ILE A 14 -11.95 -7.54 12.66
CA ILE A 14 -12.98 -7.89 11.69
C ILE A 14 -12.27 -8.43 10.45
N LEU A 15 -12.62 -9.66 10.04
CA LEU A 15 -12.16 -10.22 8.77
C LEU A 15 -12.98 -9.61 7.63
N VAL A 16 -12.35 -8.78 6.81
CA VAL A 16 -13.03 -8.06 5.71
C VAL A 16 -12.97 -8.82 4.39
N GLY A 17 -12.01 -9.72 4.22
CA GLY A 17 -11.89 -10.50 2.99
C GLY A 17 -10.88 -11.64 3.11
N LEU A 18 -11.00 -12.60 2.21
CA LEU A 18 -10.12 -13.75 2.10
C LEU A 18 -9.75 -13.97 0.63
N MET A 19 -8.45 -13.97 0.35
CA MET A 19 -7.93 -14.26 -0.99
C MET A 19 -7.61 -15.76 -1.07
N PRO A 20 -8.18 -16.51 -2.03
CA PRO A 20 -7.92 -17.93 -2.16
C PRO A 20 -6.47 -18.18 -2.60
N GLY A 21 -5.85 -19.21 -2.00
CA GLY A 21 -4.56 -19.76 -2.46
C GLY A 21 -4.71 -20.67 -3.69
N PRO A 22 -3.64 -21.35 -4.15
CA PRO A 22 -2.36 -21.56 -3.49
C PRO A 22 -1.27 -20.54 -3.84
N LYS A 23 -1.49 -19.71 -4.87
CA LYS A 23 -0.54 -18.69 -5.31
C LYS A 23 -0.99 -17.32 -4.83
N GLU A 24 0.00 -16.47 -4.55
CA GLU A 24 -0.28 -15.07 -4.24
C GLU A 24 -0.87 -14.37 -5.46
N PRO A 25 -1.95 -13.56 -5.31
CA PRO A 25 -2.54 -12.84 -6.42
C PRO A 25 -1.53 -11.93 -7.12
N LYS A 26 -1.73 -11.78 -8.43
CA LYS A 26 -1.06 -10.71 -9.18
C LYS A 26 -1.60 -9.35 -8.73
N THR A 27 -0.87 -8.30 -9.08
CA THR A 27 -1.18 -6.97 -8.55
C THR A 27 -2.39 -6.31 -9.20
N ASP A 28 -2.77 -6.73 -10.39
CA ASP A 28 -4.06 -6.42 -11.00
C ASP A 28 -5.18 -7.25 -10.37
N GLU A 29 -4.94 -8.53 -10.08
CA GLU A 29 -5.94 -9.41 -9.44
C GLU A 29 -6.30 -8.98 -8.02
N ILE A 30 -5.33 -8.46 -7.23
CA ILE A 30 -5.60 -7.99 -5.85
C ILE A 30 -6.66 -6.89 -5.81
N ASN A 31 -6.74 -6.07 -6.87
CA ASN A 31 -7.71 -4.99 -6.96
C ASN A 31 -9.15 -5.52 -6.96
N ASN A 32 -9.41 -6.67 -7.56
CA ASN A 32 -10.75 -7.28 -7.55
C ASN A 32 -11.19 -7.68 -6.14
N TYR A 33 -10.24 -8.00 -5.25
CA TYR A 33 -10.53 -8.34 -3.85
C TYR A 33 -10.66 -7.10 -2.96
N LEU A 34 -9.98 -6.01 -3.31
CA LEU A 34 -10.02 -4.77 -2.54
C LEU A 34 -11.26 -3.93 -2.87
N GLU A 35 -11.81 -4.05 -4.08
CA GLU A 35 -12.92 -3.25 -4.58
C GLU A 35 -14.14 -3.24 -3.65
N PRO A 36 -14.69 -4.38 -3.18
CA PRO A 36 -15.87 -4.35 -2.29
C PRO A 36 -15.61 -3.61 -0.98
N MET A 37 -14.43 -3.81 -0.38
CA MET A 37 -14.02 -3.13 0.84
C MET A 37 -13.87 -1.62 0.61
N VAL A 38 -13.31 -1.21 -0.53
CA VAL A 38 -13.12 0.21 -0.86
C VAL A 38 -14.47 0.89 -1.06
N ASP A 39 -15.41 0.25 -1.75
CA ASP A 39 -16.76 0.79 -1.96
C ASP A 39 -17.50 1.00 -0.63
N GLU A 40 -17.40 0.03 0.30
CA GLU A 40 -17.96 0.16 1.64
C GLU A 40 -17.27 1.27 2.45
N LEU A 41 -15.94 1.39 2.36
CA LEU A 41 -15.18 2.46 3.03
C LEU A 41 -15.54 3.85 2.52
N ILE A 42 -15.85 4.00 1.23
CA ILE A 42 -16.33 5.27 0.66
C ILE A 42 -17.68 5.63 1.28
N GLN A 43 -18.61 4.68 1.38
CA GLN A 43 -19.91 4.90 2.03
C GLN A 43 -19.76 5.24 3.51
N LEU A 44 -18.93 4.49 4.24
CA LEU A 44 -18.65 4.73 5.65
C LEU A 44 -17.94 6.05 5.90
N TYR A 45 -17.13 6.54 4.96
CA TYR A 45 -16.52 7.86 5.10
C TYR A 45 -17.56 8.99 5.04
N CYS A 46 -18.58 8.86 4.18
CA CYS A 46 -19.72 9.77 4.13
C CYS A 46 -20.68 9.61 5.33
N GLY A 47 -20.69 8.42 5.94
CA GLY A 47 -21.54 8.06 7.06
C GLY A 47 -22.75 7.23 6.63
N VAL A 48 -22.97 6.12 7.32
CA VAL A 48 -24.09 5.20 7.06
C VAL A 48 -24.97 5.11 8.30
N ARG A 49 -26.29 5.24 8.14
CA ARG A 49 -27.25 5.09 9.25
C ARG A 49 -27.50 3.61 9.51
N ILE A 50 -27.12 3.14 10.69
CA ILE A 50 -27.24 1.73 11.10
C ILE A 50 -28.11 1.64 12.37
N PRO A 51 -29.25 0.94 12.32
CA PRO A 51 -30.05 0.61 13.51
C PRO A 51 -29.25 -0.19 14.53
N THR A 52 -29.35 0.19 15.80
CA THR A 52 -28.75 -0.56 16.91
C THR A 52 -29.82 -0.97 17.91
N PHE A 53 -29.48 -1.86 18.84
CA PHE A 53 -30.40 -2.27 19.90
C PHE A 53 -30.86 -1.09 20.77
N GLU A 54 -29.95 -0.17 21.08
CA GLU A 54 -30.24 1.02 21.90
C GLU A 54 -30.85 2.17 21.09
N SER A 55 -30.62 2.20 19.76
CA SER A 55 -31.18 3.21 18.85
C SER A 55 -31.82 2.56 17.61
N PRO A 56 -33.10 2.15 17.69
CA PRO A 56 -33.82 1.54 16.56
C PRO A 56 -34.00 2.48 15.35
N ALA A 57 -34.00 3.80 15.59
CA ALA A 57 -33.99 4.81 14.52
C ALA A 57 -32.64 4.93 13.80
N GLY A 58 -31.62 4.26 14.33
CA GLY A 58 -30.27 4.17 13.80
C GLY A 58 -29.39 5.36 14.13
N GLU A 59 -28.10 5.06 14.24
CA GLU A 59 -27.03 6.02 14.43
C GLU A 59 -26.23 6.16 13.14
N VAL A 60 -25.72 7.36 12.88
CA VAL A 60 -24.80 7.57 11.76
C VAL A 60 -23.42 7.08 12.19
N ILE A 61 -22.94 6.04 11.53
CA ILE A 61 -21.62 5.45 11.78
C ILE A 61 -20.70 5.86 10.64
N CYS A 62 -19.54 6.41 11.01
CA CYS A 62 -18.48 6.74 10.07
C CYS A 62 -17.24 5.89 10.33
N ALA A 63 -16.53 5.51 9.26
CA ALA A 63 -15.25 4.84 9.35
C ALA A 63 -14.30 5.33 8.26
N ALA A 64 -12.99 5.25 8.53
CA ALA A 64 -11.95 5.61 7.59
C ALA A 64 -10.76 4.66 7.72
N LEU A 65 -10.15 4.31 6.60
CA LEU A 65 -8.88 3.58 6.60
C LEU A 65 -7.76 4.52 7.09
N MET A 66 -7.07 4.12 8.16
CA MET A 66 -5.97 4.92 8.72
C MET A 66 -4.59 4.51 8.21
N MET A 67 -4.37 3.22 7.97
CA MET A 67 -3.05 2.71 7.57
C MET A 67 -3.13 1.33 6.92
N VAL A 68 -2.17 1.03 6.06
CA VAL A 68 -1.89 -0.30 5.52
C VAL A 68 -0.64 -0.82 6.22
N ALA A 69 -0.80 -1.89 7.01
CA ALA A 69 0.26 -2.51 7.79
C ALA A 69 0.46 -3.96 7.36
N CYS A 70 1.53 -4.22 6.62
CA CYS A 70 1.88 -5.55 6.14
C CYS A 70 3.37 -5.64 5.78
N ASN A 71 3.86 -6.83 5.46
CA ASN A 71 5.23 -7.00 4.99
C ASN A 71 5.47 -6.25 3.67
N ILE A 72 6.74 -6.03 3.30
CA ILE A 72 7.10 -5.21 2.12
C ILE A 72 6.42 -5.71 0.84
N PRO A 73 6.45 -7.01 0.47
CA PRO A 73 5.81 -7.48 -0.75
C PRO A 73 4.30 -7.19 -0.80
N ALA A 74 3.58 -7.47 0.28
CA ALA A 74 2.15 -7.19 0.35
C ALA A 74 1.88 -5.69 0.28
N ALA A 75 2.64 -4.86 0.99
CA ALA A 75 2.48 -3.41 0.99
C ALA A 75 2.60 -2.82 -0.43
N ARG A 76 3.57 -3.32 -1.22
CA ARG A 76 3.73 -2.89 -2.62
C ARG A 76 2.53 -3.25 -3.47
N LYS A 77 2.01 -4.47 -3.34
CA LYS A 77 0.88 -4.92 -4.14
C LYS A 77 -0.42 -4.22 -3.74
N THR A 78 -0.72 -4.18 -2.45
CA THR A 78 -1.94 -3.57 -1.92
C THR A 78 -2.00 -2.08 -2.20
N SER A 79 -0.86 -1.37 -2.18
CA SER A 79 -0.82 0.08 -2.39
C SER A 79 -0.39 0.51 -3.78
N GLY A 80 -0.16 -0.42 -4.71
CA GLY A 80 0.16 -0.11 -6.10
C GLY A 80 1.61 0.37 -6.32
N PHE A 81 2.53 0.13 -5.40
CA PHE A 81 3.94 0.52 -5.56
C PHE A 81 4.75 -0.57 -6.28
N THR A 82 5.86 -0.18 -6.90
CA THR A 82 6.79 -1.13 -7.52
C THR A 82 7.55 -1.98 -6.49
N ALA A 83 8.07 -3.11 -6.97
CA ALA A 83 8.84 -4.04 -6.15
C ALA A 83 10.15 -3.41 -5.66
N HIS A 84 10.66 -3.95 -4.55
CA HIS A 84 11.87 -3.45 -3.86
C HIS A 84 13.16 -3.55 -4.69
N ASN A 85 13.16 -4.32 -5.78
CA ASN A 85 14.30 -4.52 -6.68
C ASN A 85 14.20 -3.67 -7.97
N ASN A 86 13.27 -2.71 -8.03
CA ASN A 86 13.15 -1.78 -9.14
C ASN A 86 13.98 -0.50 -8.88
N THR A 87 14.24 0.28 -9.91
CA THR A 87 14.92 1.59 -9.81
C THR A 87 14.13 2.57 -8.93
N CYS A 88 12.80 2.46 -8.84
CA CYS A 88 11.95 3.18 -7.90
C CYS A 88 11.64 2.37 -6.63
N ALA A 89 12.67 1.82 -5.96
CA ALA A 89 12.48 0.88 -4.85
C ALA A 89 11.81 1.49 -3.61
N CYS A 90 11.98 2.78 -3.34
CA CYS A 90 11.40 3.43 -2.17
C CYS A 90 10.07 4.10 -2.53
N PHE A 91 8.97 3.72 -1.89
CA PHE A 91 7.66 4.36 -2.08
C PHE A 91 7.47 5.61 -1.23
N LYS A 92 8.45 5.96 -0.38
CA LYS A 92 8.42 7.15 0.48
C LYS A 92 9.16 8.34 -0.15
N CYS A 93 10.07 8.10 -1.10
CA CYS A 93 10.85 9.14 -1.77
C CYS A 93 10.87 8.94 -3.29
N ASN A 94 10.97 10.04 -4.05
CA ASN A 94 10.98 10.07 -5.52
C ASN A 94 12.35 9.70 -6.12
N ARG A 95 13.18 8.91 -5.42
CA ARG A 95 14.54 8.62 -5.87
C ARG A 95 14.54 7.45 -6.85
N HIS A 96 15.09 7.70 -8.03
CA HIS A 96 15.52 6.66 -8.96
C HIS A 96 16.94 6.19 -8.61
N PHE A 97 17.05 4.92 -8.27
CA PHE A 97 18.31 4.23 -8.10
C PHE A 97 18.84 3.76 -9.44
N THR A 98 20.15 3.82 -9.64
CA THR A 98 20.83 3.29 -10.82
C THR A 98 21.03 1.79 -10.70
N CYS A 99 21.33 1.11 -11.80
CA CYS A 99 21.81 -0.27 -11.74
C CYS A 99 23.34 -0.29 -11.62
N LEU A 100 23.89 -1.35 -11.01
CA LEU A 100 25.32 -1.61 -11.00
C LEU A 100 25.80 -1.96 -12.40
N ASP A 101 26.96 -1.42 -12.80
CA ASP A 101 27.58 -1.70 -14.09
C ASP A 101 27.65 -3.20 -14.37
N SER A 102 27.31 -3.61 -15.59
CA SER A 102 27.30 -5.02 -16.04
C SER A 102 26.32 -5.97 -15.33
N THR A 103 25.39 -5.46 -14.51
CA THR A 103 24.33 -6.28 -13.89
C THR A 103 22.96 -5.60 -13.92
N ASN A 104 21.88 -6.39 -13.76
CA ASN A 104 20.52 -5.87 -13.57
C ASN A 104 20.19 -5.60 -12.08
N LYS A 105 21.21 -5.53 -11.20
CA LYS A 105 21.00 -5.28 -9.78
C LYS A 105 20.98 -3.79 -9.51
N VAL A 106 19.95 -3.33 -8.81
CA VAL A 106 19.82 -1.95 -8.38
C VAL A 106 20.92 -1.61 -7.37
N ASP A 107 21.58 -0.49 -7.59
CA ASP A 107 22.59 0.09 -6.73
C ASP A 107 21.93 0.98 -5.66
N PHE A 108 21.83 0.44 -4.45
CA PHE A 108 21.31 1.17 -3.29
C PHE A 108 22.40 1.92 -2.52
N ARG A 109 23.61 2.12 -3.07
CA ARG A 109 24.66 2.91 -2.40
C ARG A 109 24.38 4.41 -2.52
N GLY A 110 25.16 5.21 -1.79
CA GLY A 110 25.17 6.66 -1.95
C GLY A 110 23.95 7.37 -1.35
N PHE A 111 23.36 6.84 -0.28
CA PHE A 111 22.29 7.52 0.45
C PHE A 111 22.75 8.87 1.00
N LYS A 112 22.22 9.95 0.40
CA LYS A 112 22.36 11.31 0.91
C LYS A 112 20.98 11.84 1.27
N GLU A 113 20.70 11.87 2.57
CA GLU A 113 19.39 12.29 3.10
C GLU A 113 19.00 13.71 2.65
N SER A 114 19.98 14.60 2.47
CA SER A 114 19.76 15.96 1.96
C SER A 114 19.20 16.02 0.53
N GLU A 115 19.37 14.95 -0.26
CA GLU A 115 18.85 14.85 -1.63
C GLU A 115 17.47 14.15 -1.67
N TRP A 116 16.86 13.84 -0.52
CA TRP A 116 15.61 13.08 -0.47
C TRP A 116 14.39 13.98 -0.67
N CYS A 117 13.78 13.86 -1.86
CA CYS A 117 12.45 14.38 -2.11
C CYS A 117 11.40 13.34 -1.71
N ARG A 118 10.50 13.69 -0.80
CA ARG A 118 9.37 12.81 -0.43
C ARG A 118 8.38 12.68 -1.58
N HIS A 119 7.76 11.52 -1.72
CA HIS A 119 6.62 11.35 -2.62
C HIS A 119 5.48 12.28 -2.20
N ASN A 120 4.94 13.03 -3.16
CA ASN A 120 3.69 13.75 -2.99
C ASN A 120 2.51 12.79 -3.22
N CYS A 121 1.51 12.86 -2.34
CA CYS A 121 0.27 12.08 -2.49
C CYS A 121 -0.48 12.42 -3.78
N GLU A 122 -0.51 13.70 -4.19
CA GLU A 122 -1.22 14.13 -5.39
C GLU A 122 -0.53 13.60 -6.64
N GLU A 123 0.79 13.77 -6.76
CA GLU A 123 1.59 13.21 -7.86
C GLU A 123 1.46 11.69 -7.94
N ASN A 124 1.53 11.01 -6.79
CA ASN A 124 1.37 9.55 -6.74
C ASN A 124 0.02 9.11 -7.33
N ARG A 125 -1.06 9.83 -7.00
CA ARG A 125 -2.40 9.54 -7.51
C ARG A 125 -2.53 9.85 -8.99
N LEU A 126 -1.97 10.98 -9.45
CA LEU A 126 -1.93 11.35 -10.85
C LEU A 126 -1.24 10.26 -11.69
N HIS A 127 -0.04 9.84 -11.29
CA HIS A 127 0.69 8.77 -11.99
C HIS A 127 -0.05 7.41 -11.96
N ALA A 128 -0.76 7.11 -10.86
CA ALA A 128 -1.56 5.89 -10.77
C ALA A 128 -2.79 5.94 -11.70
N GLU A 129 -3.45 7.08 -11.82
CA GLU A 129 -4.56 7.29 -12.77
C GLU A 129 -4.09 7.27 -14.22
N GLU A 130 -2.95 7.89 -14.53
CA GLU A 130 -2.33 7.80 -15.86
C GLU A 130 -2.11 6.33 -16.24
N TRP A 131 -1.48 5.56 -15.35
CA TRP A 131 -1.28 4.13 -15.54
C TRP A 131 -2.59 3.37 -15.78
N LYS A 132 -3.65 3.70 -15.02
CA LYS A 132 -4.97 3.06 -15.13
C LYS A 132 -5.61 3.34 -16.50
N ASN A 133 -5.52 4.58 -16.95
CA ASN A 133 -6.17 5.08 -18.17
C ASN A 133 -5.40 4.73 -19.45
N THR A 134 -4.12 4.37 -19.34
CA THR A 134 -3.34 3.84 -20.46
C THR A 134 -3.94 2.54 -21.00
N VAL A 135 -4.04 2.43 -22.32
CA VAL A 135 -4.61 1.25 -23.01
C VAL A 135 -3.57 0.15 -23.21
N THR A 136 -2.33 0.50 -23.56
CA THR A 136 -1.33 -0.51 -23.95
C THR A 136 -0.56 -1.05 -22.74
N ILE A 137 -0.33 -2.37 -22.74
CA ILE A 137 0.43 -3.04 -21.67
C ILE A 137 1.87 -2.52 -21.61
N SER A 138 2.48 -2.26 -22.78
CA SER A 138 3.86 -1.75 -22.88
C SER A 138 4.01 -0.39 -22.20
N GLU A 139 3.08 0.53 -22.49
CA GLU A 139 3.10 1.87 -21.91
C GLU A 139 2.78 1.85 -20.41
N ARG A 140 1.85 0.99 -19.97
CA ARG A 140 1.64 0.73 -18.54
C ARG A 140 2.92 0.25 -17.84
N GLN A 141 3.67 -0.64 -18.47
CA GLN A 141 4.95 -1.11 -17.92
C GLN A 141 5.96 0.04 -17.85
N HIS A 142 6.04 0.87 -18.89
CA HIS A 142 6.90 2.05 -18.91
C HIS A 142 6.56 3.03 -17.78
N LEU A 143 5.30 3.46 -17.69
CA LEU A 143 4.83 4.37 -16.63
C LEU A 143 5.08 3.79 -15.23
N LYS A 144 4.87 2.49 -15.04
CA LYS A 144 5.14 1.84 -13.76
C LYS A 144 6.63 1.90 -13.39
N ILE A 145 7.52 1.68 -14.36
CA ILE A 145 8.97 1.74 -14.13
C ILE A 145 9.38 3.19 -13.81
N ASP A 146 8.90 4.14 -14.60
CA ASP A 146 9.28 5.54 -14.51
C ASP A 146 8.73 6.20 -13.25
N ASN A 147 7.44 6.03 -12.98
CA ASN A 147 6.75 6.68 -11.85
C ASN A 147 6.79 5.85 -10.55
N GLY A 148 7.20 4.59 -10.62
CA GLY A 148 7.28 3.70 -9.47
C GLY A 148 5.92 3.25 -8.89
N VAL A 149 4.81 3.57 -9.56
CA VAL A 149 3.43 3.31 -9.12
C VAL A 149 2.57 2.76 -10.25
N GLN A 150 1.54 2.01 -9.89
CA GLN A 150 0.42 1.60 -10.72
C GLN A 150 -0.88 1.73 -9.91
N TRP A 151 -2.02 1.58 -10.58
CA TRP A 151 -3.32 1.67 -9.91
C TRP A 151 -3.51 0.58 -8.83
N SER A 152 -4.01 1.03 -7.68
CA SER A 152 -4.58 0.19 -6.63
C SER A 152 -5.98 0.71 -6.31
N GLN A 153 -6.94 -0.17 -5.97
CA GLN A 153 -8.28 0.28 -5.56
C GLN A 153 -8.25 1.28 -4.40
N LEU A 154 -7.24 1.23 -3.54
CA LEU A 154 -7.12 2.19 -2.44
C LEU A 154 -6.94 3.65 -2.93
N HIS A 155 -6.56 3.88 -4.20
CA HIS A 155 -6.48 5.23 -4.76
C HIS A 155 -7.86 5.89 -4.92
N HIS A 156 -8.96 5.12 -4.92
CA HIS A 156 -10.32 5.67 -4.89
C HIS A 156 -10.66 6.32 -3.55
N LEU A 157 -9.95 5.98 -2.47
CA LEU A 157 -10.13 6.60 -1.17
C LEU A 157 -9.51 8.01 -1.20
N GLY A 158 -10.27 9.00 -1.68
CA GLY A 158 -9.77 10.37 -1.88
C GLY A 158 -9.22 11.05 -0.61
N TYR A 159 -9.61 10.57 0.57
CA TYR A 159 -9.12 11.02 1.87
C TYR A 159 -7.82 10.33 2.33
N PHE A 160 -7.41 9.24 1.67
CA PHE A 160 -6.33 8.38 2.12
C PHE A 160 -5.04 8.65 1.33
N ASP A 161 -4.00 9.07 2.04
CA ASP A 161 -2.66 9.22 1.47
C ASP A 161 -1.95 7.86 1.49
N LEU A 162 -1.84 7.20 0.32
CA LEU A 162 -1.17 5.90 0.21
C LEU A 162 0.33 5.96 0.50
N VAL A 163 0.99 7.05 0.13
CA VAL A 163 2.42 7.25 0.40
C VAL A 163 2.65 7.28 1.90
N ARG A 164 1.83 8.00 2.68
CA ARG A 164 1.97 8.10 4.13
C ARG A 164 1.36 6.91 4.88
N GLY A 165 0.15 6.53 4.49
CA GLY A 165 -0.69 5.53 5.13
C GLY A 165 -0.18 4.09 4.99
N THR A 166 0.60 3.79 3.96
CA THR A 166 1.31 2.51 3.87
C THR A 166 2.53 2.54 4.76
N ILE A 167 2.49 1.86 5.90
CA ILE A 167 3.59 1.91 6.86
C ILE A 167 4.65 0.87 6.56
N ILE A 168 5.88 1.16 7.00
CA ILE A 168 6.96 0.17 7.00
C ILE A 168 6.77 -0.67 8.25
N ASP A 169 6.52 -1.96 8.08
CA ASP A 169 6.42 -2.89 9.21
C ASP A 169 7.82 -3.16 9.80
N PRO A 170 8.13 -2.64 11.01
CA PRO A 170 9.43 -2.85 11.62
C PRO A 170 9.67 -4.33 11.97
N MET A 171 8.62 -5.11 12.23
CA MET A 171 8.77 -6.51 12.63
C MET A 171 9.46 -7.32 11.54
N HIS A 172 8.89 -7.27 10.34
CA HIS A 172 9.39 -8.05 9.21
C HIS A 172 10.62 -7.42 8.57
N ASN A 173 10.71 -6.08 8.53
CA ASN A 173 11.84 -5.41 7.88
C ASN A 173 13.11 -5.41 8.75
N LEU A 174 12.97 -5.06 10.04
CA LEU A 174 14.12 -4.91 10.94
C LEU A 174 14.52 -6.25 11.56
N PHE A 175 13.62 -6.93 12.27
CA PHE A 175 13.98 -8.14 13.03
C PHE A 175 14.15 -9.37 12.14
N LEU A 176 13.28 -9.57 11.15
CA LEU A 176 13.35 -10.76 10.28
C LEU A 176 14.19 -10.55 9.02
N GLY A 177 14.30 -9.31 8.54
CA GLY A 177 15.08 -8.96 7.36
C GLY A 177 16.52 -8.58 7.70
N THR A 178 16.68 -7.42 8.33
CA THR A 178 18.00 -6.80 8.54
C THR A 178 18.84 -7.57 9.56
N ALA A 179 18.29 -7.86 10.75
CA ALA A 179 19.04 -8.55 11.80
C ALA A 179 19.51 -9.93 11.33
N LYS A 180 18.65 -10.69 10.65
CA LYS A 180 19.02 -11.98 10.05
C LYS A 180 20.21 -11.84 9.08
N ARG A 181 20.15 -10.89 8.15
CA ARG A 181 21.25 -10.66 7.18
C ARG A 181 22.56 -10.22 7.82
N MET A 182 22.50 -9.54 8.96
CA MET A 182 23.70 -9.12 9.69
C MET A 182 24.30 -10.26 10.53
N MET A 183 23.47 -11.18 11.00
CA MET A 183 23.91 -12.34 11.80
C MET A 183 24.33 -13.55 10.96
N ASP A 184 23.80 -13.67 9.74
CA ASP A 184 24.14 -14.75 8.78
C ASP A 184 25.39 -14.40 7.91
N GLN A 185 26.20 -13.42 8.32
CA GLN A 185 27.55 -13.16 7.78
C GLN A 185 28.59 -14.03 8.49
#